data_AF-A0A2E3MAJ1-F1
#
_entry.id   AF-A0A2E3MAJ1-F1
#
_cell.length_a   1.000
_cell.length_b   1.000
_cell.length_c   1.000
_cell.angle_alpha   90.00
_cell.angle_beta   90.00
_cell.angle_gamma   90.00
#
_symmetry.space_group_name_H-M   'P 1'
#
loop_
_entity.id
_entity.type
_entity.pdbx_description
1 polymer ?
#
loop_
_entity_poly.entity_id
_entity_poly.type
_entity_poly.pdbx_seq_one_letter_code
_entity_poly.pdbx_strand_id
1 'polypeptide(L)'
;MNYHSCRQAAAVGTNKFLDQGSNIQNKHLLKNFKKYLVLVLQFFALFSFSQTWEGYFSYLNTSEVVYANGKIYASADNAIFSYDIVSQDLETITTIEGLSGDLISTFHYSTNYQLLIIGYENGLIEIFNEATKEVLSVVDIINKTTIPPENKQINHFNEYQDVLYIATNYGISVYKLDNLEFGDTFYIGSVGNQIPVKQTAIQNNTIYANCGNNEGIKSISLSNPNLIDYQQWFSAVAADFIFLASNDSQLIVTSTSGITSRLNNDNSLTPLLVDSAPPLSVYFSNQHFITTLEDTINIYDTNFNLIRTLSPPPQYQGLLSCSLIYEDQVYIGTKNNLTLGKSGFGVLSTALSDGDVFEEIHPDGPLLNNIFSIKEFNESLWILSGGYSQFYNFSSGIKRTGISRYINNEWQNIAYDTISAQVQEPYYLSHMSVDPFDPSVFYVGSYYSGLIKFSQEG
;
A
#
# COMPACT_ATOMS: atom_id res chain seq x y z
N MET A 1 -26.04 -2.14 36.76
CA MET A 1 -27.10 -1.26 37.28
C MET A 1 -28.32 -1.40 36.38
N ASN A 2 -29.38 -1.95 36.99
CA ASN A 2 -30.80 -1.95 36.65
C ASN A 2 -31.26 -2.10 35.19
N TYR A 3 -31.63 -3.35 34.89
CA TYR A 3 -32.84 -3.70 34.13
C TYR A 3 -34.09 -3.05 34.74
N HIS A 4 -35.03 -2.61 33.90
CA HIS A 4 -36.45 -2.69 34.25
C HIS A 4 -37.29 -3.11 33.05
N SER A 5 -38.06 -4.15 33.33
CA SER A 5 -39.12 -4.78 32.54
C SER A 5 -40.40 -3.95 32.52
N CYS A 6 -41.26 -4.21 31.53
CA CYS A 6 -42.69 -4.32 31.80
C CYS A 6 -43.37 -5.24 30.78
N ARG A 7 -43.97 -6.32 31.31
CA ARG A 7 -44.94 -7.22 30.67
C ARG A 7 -46.35 -6.82 31.12
N GLN A 8 -47.35 -7.17 30.31
CA GLN A 8 -48.71 -7.69 30.62
C GLN A 8 -49.75 -7.03 29.69
N ALA A 9 -50.87 -7.62 29.31
CA ALA A 9 -51.39 -9.00 29.23
C ALA A 9 -52.86 -8.88 28.72
N ALA A 10 -53.36 -9.94 28.06
CA ALA A 10 -54.78 -10.40 28.06
C ALA A 10 -55.88 -9.45 27.50
N ALA A 11 -57.05 -9.88 27.03
CA ALA A 11 -57.62 -11.15 26.61
C ALA A 11 -58.94 -10.86 25.85
N VAL A 12 -59.31 -11.79 24.98
CA VAL A 12 -60.62 -12.23 24.47
C VAL A 12 -61.89 -11.41 24.83
N GLY A 13 -62.68 -11.09 23.79
CA GLY A 13 -64.10 -10.74 23.90
C GLY A 13 -64.83 -10.93 22.56
N THR A 14 -65.69 -11.95 22.50
CA THR A 14 -66.59 -12.30 21.40
C THR A 14 -67.73 -11.30 21.21
N ASN A 15 -68.15 -11.02 19.96
CA ASN A 15 -69.57 -10.98 19.61
C ASN A 15 -69.82 -11.06 18.09
N LYS A 16 -70.70 -12.01 17.73
CA LYS A 16 -71.40 -12.13 16.43
C LYS A 16 -72.29 -10.90 16.22
N PHE A 17 -72.45 -10.45 14.97
CA PHE A 17 -73.73 -10.43 14.23
C PHE A 17 -73.55 -9.65 12.91
N LEU A 18 -73.94 -10.31 11.81
CA LEU A 18 -74.44 -9.78 10.54
C LEU A 18 -73.78 -8.54 9.92
N ASP A 19 -73.01 -8.72 8.84
CA ASP A 19 -73.24 -7.92 7.63
C ASP A 19 -72.69 -8.61 6.37
N GLN A 20 -73.56 -9.35 5.65
CA GLN A 20 -73.27 -9.83 4.31
C GLN A 20 -73.49 -8.68 3.30
N GLY A 21 -72.60 -7.68 3.32
CA GLY A 21 -72.65 -6.54 2.40
C GLY A 21 -71.29 -5.90 2.11
N SER A 22 -70.30 -6.04 2.99
CA SER A 22 -69.02 -5.33 2.87
C SER A 22 -67.89 -6.12 2.19
N ASN A 23 -68.11 -7.42 1.90
CA ASN A 23 -67.02 -8.33 1.55
C ASN A 23 -66.50 -8.17 0.11
N ILE A 24 -67.29 -7.58 -0.81
CA ILE A 24 -66.88 -7.35 -2.21
C ILE A 24 -66.17 -6.00 -2.34
N GLN A 25 -66.66 -4.96 -1.66
CA GLN A 25 -66.03 -3.63 -1.60
C GLN A 25 -64.68 -3.70 -0.88
N ASN A 26 -64.58 -4.41 0.26
CA ASN A 26 -63.31 -4.59 0.97
C ASN A 26 -62.30 -5.44 0.18
N LYS A 27 -62.74 -6.48 -0.55
CA LYS A 27 -61.83 -7.24 -1.43
C LYS A 27 -61.31 -6.41 -2.60
N HIS A 28 -62.12 -5.53 -3.18
CA HIS A 28 -61.68 -4.59 -4.21
C HIS A 28 -60.73 -3.53 -3.65
N LEU A 29 -61.02 -2.97 -2.47
CA LEU A 29 -60.14 -2.03 -1.77
C LEU A 29 -58.81 -2.67 -1.37
N LEU A 30 -58.79 -3.90 -0.84
CA LEU A 30 -57.57 -4.65 -0.52
C LEU A 30 -56.77 -5.07 -1.77
N LYS A 31 -57.45 -5.40 -2.88
CA LYS A 31 -56.80 -5.75 -4.15
C LYS A 31 -56.17 -4.51 -4.81
N ASN A 32 -56.84 -3.37 -4.72
CA ASN A 32 -56.30 -2.09 -5.16
C ASN A 32 -55.18 -1.62 -4.22
N PHE A 33 -55.32 -1.77 -2.90
CA PHE A 33 -54.27 -1.47 -1.93
C PHE A 33 -53.01 -2.31 -2.16
N LYS A 34 -53.14 -3.62 -2.44
CA LYS A 34 -51.99 -4.46 -2.84
C LYS A 34 -51.34 -3.99 -4.14
N LYS A 35 -52.12 -3.53 -5.13
CA LYS A 35 -51.57 -2.97 -6.37
C LYS A 35 -50.84 -1.65 -6.12
N TYR A 36 -51.39 -0.75 -5.29
CA TYR A 36 -50.73 0.50 -4.91
C TYR A 36 -49.50 0.25 -4.03
N LEU A 37 -49.53 -0.73 -3.12
CA LEU A 37 -48.39 -1.14 -2.31
C LEU A 37 -47.24 -1.69 -3.16
N VAL A 38 -47.55 -2.52 -4.17
CA VAL A 38 -46.57 -3.02 -5.14
C VAL A 38 -46.01 -1.89 -6.01
N LEU A 39 -46.84 -0.92 -6.41
CA LEU A 39 -46.39 0.24 -7.19
C LEU A 39 -45.49 1.18 -6.36
N VAL A 40 -45.79 1.37 -5.06
CA VAL A 40 -44.99 2.15 -4.12
C VAL A 40 -43.66 1.44 -3.81
N LEU A 41 -43.67 0.11 -3.63
CA LEU A 41 -42.44 -0.68 -3.45
C LEU A 41 -41.53 -0.68 -4.69
N GLN A 42 -42.09 -0.66 -5.90
CA GLN A 42 -41.30 -0.49 -7.13
C GLN A 42 -40.78 0.94 -7.30
N PHE A 43 -41.48 1.96 -6.78
CA PHE A 43 -40.98 3.33 -6.77
C PHE A 43 -39.82 3.52 -5.78
N PHE A 44 -39.84 2.86 -4.62
CA PHE A 44 -38.71 2.89 -3.67
C PHE A 44 -37.47 2.15 -4.19
N ALA A 45 -37.64 1.10 -5.01
CA ALA A 45 -36.51 0.39 -5.63
C ALA A 45 -35.79 1.22 -6.72
N LEU A 46 -36.41 2.29 -7.24
CA LEU A 46 -35.79 3.23 -8.18
C LEU A 46 -35.07 4.39 -7.47
N PHE A 47 -35.22 4.52 -6.15
CA PHE A 47 -34.53 5.49 -5.30
C PHE A 47 -33.63 4.80 -4.28
N SER A 48 -32.97 3.71 -4.67
CA SER A 48 -31.71 3.36 -4.02
C SER A 48 -30.69 4.44 -4.38
N PHE A 49 -30.65 5.50 -3.57
CA PHE A 49 -29.43 6.27 -3.39
C PHE A 49 -28.39 5.28 -2.87
N SER A 50 -27.62 4.67 -3.78
CA SER A 50 -26.30 4.20 -3.41
C SER A 50 -25.57 5.47 -2.98
N GLN A 51 -25.38 5.67 -1.68
CA GLN A 51 -24.34 6.59 -1.25
C GLN A 51 -23.04 5.95 -1.72
N THR A 52 -22.59 6.33 -2.91
CA THR A 52 -21.25 6.01 -3.38
C THR A 52 -20.33 6.83 -2.52
N TRP A 53 -19.69 6.18 -1.55
CA TRP A 53 -18.53 6.77 -0.90
C TRP A 53 -17.49 7.04 -1.99
N GLU A 54 -17.02 8.28 -2.06
CA GLU A 54 -15.92 8.68 -2.92
C GLU A 54 -14.67 8.86 -2.06
N GLY A 55 -13.56 8.32 -2.52
CA GLY A 55 -12.30 8.26 -1.81
C GLY A 55 -11.26 9.10 -2.52
N TYR A 56 -10.55 9.93 -1.77
CA TYR A 56 -9.47 10.77 -2.28
C TYR A 56 -8.15 10.34 -1.67
N PHE A 57 -7.39 9.55 -2.42
CA PHE A 57 -6.10 8.99 -2.00
C PHE A 57 -4.97 9.59 -2.81
N SER A 58 -3.82 9.78 -2.17
CA SER A 58 -2.57 10.07 -2.85
C SER A 58 -1.93 8.76 -3.33
N TYR A 59 -1.63 8.71 -4.63
CA TYR A 59 -0.97 7.59 -5.29
C TYR A 59 0.49 7.88 -5.63
N LEU A 60 1.02 8.99 -5.10
CA LEU A 60 2.32 9.53 -5.50
C LEU A 60 3.51 8.86 -4.81
N ASN A 61 3.28 8.21 -3.66
CA ASN A 61 4.30 7.50 -2.89
C ASN A 61 4.26 6.01 -3.20
N THR A 62 4.99 5.57 -4.20
CA THR A 62 5.12 4.15 -4.55
C THR A 62 6.26 3.51 -3.77
N SER A 63 6.02 2.44 -3.02
CA SER A 63 7.06 1.70 -2.29
C SER A 63 7.54 0.45 -3.01
N GLU A 64 6.66 -0.20 -3.78
CA GLU A 64 6.92 -1.45 -4.49
C GLU A 64 6.13 -1.49 -5.80
N VAL A 65 6.67 -2.18 -6.80
CA VAL A 65 6.05 -2.37 -8.11
C VAL A 65 6.20 -3.82 -8.55
N VAL A 66 5.13 -4.42 -9.08
CA VAL A 66 5.15 -5.79 -9.60
C VAL A 66 4.44 -5.87 -10.93
N TYR A 67 4.94 -6.72 -11.82
CA TYR A 67 4.28 -7.06 -13.08
C TYR A 67 3.50 -8.37 -12.93
N ALA A 68 2.23 -8.35 -13.31
CA ALA A 68 1.41 -9.56 -13.38
C ALA A 68 0.25 -9.39 -14.39
N ASN A 69 -0.04 -10.44 -15.16
CA ASN A 69 -1.19 -10.49 -16.08
C ASN A 69 -1.32 -9.28 -17.03
N GLY A 70 -0.21 -8.75 -17.56
CA GLY A 70 -0.25 -7.58 -18.44
C GLY A 70 -0.44 -6.24 -17.71
N LYS A 71 -0.38 -6.23 -16.38
CA LYS A 71 -0.53 -5.03 -15.56
C LYS A 71 0.71 -4.78 -14.71
N ILE A 72 0.97 -3.51 -14.45
CA ILE A 72 1.91 -3.05 -13.42
C ILE A 72 1.08 -2.66 -12.20
N TYR A 73 1.25 -3.39 -11.11
CA TYR A 73 0.68 -3.02 -9.81
C TYR A 73 1.70 -2.22 -9.03
N ALA A 74 1.23 -1.20 -8.33
CA ALA A 74 2.06 -0.32 -7.51
C ALA A 74 1.39 -0.06 -6.15
N SER A 75 2.17 -0.18 -5.08
CA SER A 75 1.70 0.12 -3.73
C SER A 75 1.92 1.59 -3.40
N ALA A 76 0.82 2.33 -3.27
CA ALA A 76 0.83 3.61 -2.57
C ALA A 76 0.91 3.38 -1.04
N ASP A 77 0.94 4.46 -0.24
CA ASP A 77 1.03 4.34 1.22
C ASP A 77 -0.09 3.47 1.83
N ASN A 78 -1.33 3.61 1.34
CA ASN A 78 -2.51 2.93 1.88
C ASN A 78 -3.54 2.50 0.81
N ALA A 79 -3.11 2.43 -0.44
CA ALA A 79 -3.91 2.03 -1.59
C ALA A 79 -3.01 1.30 -2.59
N ILE A 80 -3.62 0.54 -3.49
CA ILE A 80 -2.92 -0.04 -4.65
C ILE A 80 -3.55 0.52 -5.91
N PHE A 81 -2.74 0.76 -6.93
CA PHE A 81 -3.24 0.98 -8.27
C PHE A 81 -2.58 0.03 -9.25
N SER A 82 -3.26 -0.24 -10.36
CA SER A 82 -2.75 -1.04 -11.46
C SER A 82 -2.86 -0.29 -12.78
N TYR A 83 -1.85 -0.44 -13.63
CA TYR A 83 -1.80 0.10 -14.97
C TYR A 83 -1.74 -1.04 -15.98
N ASP A 84 -2.73 -1.14 -16.86
CA ASP A 84 -2.74 -2.12 -17.94
C ASP A 84 -1.87 -1.62 -19.10
N ILE A 85 -0.83 -2.39 -19.44
CA ILE A 85 0.20 -1.91 -20.38
C ILE A 85 -0.29 -1.81 -21.83
N VAL A 86 -1.46 -2.41 -22.15
CA VAL A 86 -2.01 -2.44 -23.51
C VAL A 86 -3.06 -1.36 -23.69
N SER A 87 -4.03 -1.30 -22.78
CA SER A 87 -5.12 -0.32 -22.81
C SER A 87 -4.72 1.03 -22.23
N GLN A 88 -3.67 1.06 -21.40
CA GLN A 88 -3.24 2.22 -20.60
C GLN A 88 -4.26 2.62 -19.52
N ASP A 89 -5.21 1.73 -19.19
CA ASP A 89 -6.21 1.98 -18.18
C ASP A 89 -5.61 1.86 -16.77
N LEU A 90 -6.06 2.74 -15.88
CA LEU A 90 -5.72 2.74 -14.45
C LEU A 90 -6.92 2.23 -13.63
N GLU A 91 -6.67 1.27 -12.75
CA GLU A 91 -7.62 0.80 -11.73
C GLU A 91 -7.05 1.04 -10.33
N THR A 92 -7.91 1.34 -9.36
CA THR A 92 -7.53 1.53 -7.95
C THR A 92 -8.16 0.47 -7.07
N ILE A 93 -7.46 0.09 -6.01
CA ILE A 93 -7.92 -0.78 -4.94
C ILE A 93 -7.70 -0.02 -3.64
N THR A 94 -8.79 0.42 -3.02
CA THR A 94 -8.82 1.33 -1.88
C THR A 94 -9.79 0.82 -0.82
N THR A 95 -10.13 1.65 0.17
CA THR A 95 -11.18 1.32 1.14
C THR A 95 -12.57 1.20 0.51
N ILE A 96 -12.78 1.72 -0.71
CA ILE A 96 -14.02 1.52 -1.48
C ILE A 96 -14.13 0.06 -1.92
N GLU A 97 -13.03 -0.52 -2.39
CA GLU A 97 -12.94 -1.91 -2.83
C GLU A 97 -12.81 -2.89 -1.66
N GLY A 98 -12.58 -2.39 -0.44
CA GLY A 98 -12.58 -3.17 0.79
C GLY A 98 -11.25 -3.25 1.52
N LEU A 99 -10.22 -2.50 1.11
CA LEU A 99 -8.99 -2.39 1.89
C LEU A 99 -9.23 -1.69 3.23
N SER A 100 -8.36 -1.93 4.21
CA SER A 100 -8.43 -1.30 5.53
C SER A 100 -8.11 0.20 5.52
N GLY A 101 -7.24 0.62 4.59
CA GLY A 101 -6.66 1.98 4.56
C GLY A 101 -5.48 2.17 5.53
N ASP A 102 -4.97 1.09 6.13
CA ASP A 102 -3.72 1.08 6.90
C ASP A 102 -2.48 1.21 6.00
N LEU A 103 -1.31 1.45 6.61
CA LEU A 103 -0.05 1.56 5.89
C LEU A 103 0.43 0.20 5.34
N ILE A 104 0.56 0.13 4.02
CA ILE A 104 1.05 -1.05 3.29
C ILE A 104 2.57 -1.12 3.45
N SER A 105 3.07 -2.28 3.87
CA SER A 105 4.50 -2.53 4.06
C SER A 105 5.13 -3.37 2.95
N THR A 106 4.36 -4.23 2.29
CA THR A 106 4.78 -5.06 1.14
C THR A 106 3.55 -5.65 0.46
N PHE A 107 3.67 -6.08 -0.79
CA PHE A 107 2.64 -6.88 -1.43
C PHE A 107 3.21 -7.89 -2.42
N HIS A 108 2.43 -8.91 -2.75
CA HIS A 108 2.82 -9.98 -3.67
C HIS A 108 1.66 -10.39 -4.56
N TYR A 109 1.95 -10.70 -5.82
CA TYR A 109 0.95 -11.22 -6.76
C TYR A 109 1.15 -12.72 -6.98
N SER A 110 0.19 -13.53 -6.57
CA SER A 110 0.16 -14.95 -6.91
C SER A 110 -0.46 -15.17 -8.28
N THR A 111 0.38 -15.51 -9.26
CA THR A 111 -0.06 -15.73 -10.65
C THR A 111 -1.00 -16.92 -10.79
N ASN A 112 -0.76 -18.00 -10.05
CA ASN A 112 -1.56 -19.23 -10.13
C ASN A 112 -2.98 -19.03 -9.59
N TYR A 113 -3.12 -18.23 -8.53
CA TYR A 113 -4.40 -17.98 -7.86
C TYR A 113 -5.07 -16.67 -8.30
N GLN A 114 -4.35 -15.81 -9.05
CA GLN A 114 -4.78 -14.45 -9.42
C GLN A 114 -5.16 -13.61 -8.20
N LEU A 115 -4.32 -13.70 -7.17
CA LEU A 115 -4.51 -13.03 -5.88
C LEU A 115 -3.41 -12.00 -5.67
N LEU A 116 -3.83 -10.80 -5.30
CA LEU A 116 -2.95 -9.76 -4.80
C LEU A 116 -2.97 -9.80 -3.27
N ILE A 117 -1.86 -10.17 -2.65
CA ILE A 117 -1.73 -10.36 -1.21
C ILE A 117 -0.98 -9.15 -0.65
N ILE A 118 -1.60 -8.42 0.26
CA ILE A 118 -1.17 -7.12 0.75
C ILE A 118 -0.84 -7.26 2.24
N GLY A 119 0.38 -6.89 2.62
CA GLY A 119 0.86 -6.93 4.00
C GLY A 119 0.99 -5.53 4.57
N TYR A 120 0.66 -5.38 5.85
CA TYR A 120 0.61 -4.08 6.52
C TYR A 120 1.60 -3.98 7.69
N GLU A 121 1.93 -2.75 8.08
CA GLU A 121 2.82 -2.47 9.22
C GLU A 121 2.27 -3.01 10.56
N ASN A 122 0.95 -3.12 10.70
CA ASN A 122 0.30 -3.63 11.91
C ASN A 122 0.13 -5.17 11.93
N GLY A 123 0.54 -5.86 10.86
CA GLY A 123 0.38 -7.30 10.69
C GLY A 123 -0.95 -7.75 10.08
N LEU A 124 -1.79 -6.83 9.59
CA LEU A 124 -2.92 -7.19 8.73
C LEU A 124 -2.38 -7.85 7.46
N ILE A 125 -3.13 -8.81 6.92
CA ILE A 125 -2.98 -9.25 5.54
C ILE A 125 -4.35 -9.08 4.88
N GLU A 126 -4.39 -8.52 3.68
CA GLU A 126 -5.60 -8.46 2.86
C GLU A 126 -5.33 -9.12 1.51
N ILE A 127 -6.26 -9.96 1.06
CA ILE A 127 -6.14 -10.71 -0.18
C ILE A 127 -7.21 -10.21 -1.12
N PHE A 128 -6.79 -9.51 -2.16
CA PHE A 128 -7.67 -9.07 -3.24
C PHE A 128 -7.70 -10.11 -4.36
N ASN A 129 -8.89 -10.59 -4.70
CA ASN A 129 -9.11 -11.52 -5.79
C ASN A 129 -9.38 -10.74 -7.09
N GLU A 130 -8.51 -10.87 -8.08
CA GLU A 130 -8.66 -10.08 -9.32
C GLU A 130 -9.95 -10.44 -10.10
N ALA A 131 -10.38 -11.70 -10.04
CA ALA A 131 -11.53 -12.19 -10.80
C ALA A 131 -12.87 -11.77 -10.16
N THR A 132 -12.99 -11.84 -8.83
CA THR A 132 -14.23 -11.46 -8.13
C THR A 132 -14.25 -10.00 -7.68
N LYS A 133 -13.08 -9.34 -7.66
CA LYS A 133 -12.87 -7.98 -7.12
C LYS A 133 -13.22 -7.87 -5.62
N GLU A 134 -13.20 -8.99 -4.89
CA GLU A 134 -13.45 -9.03 -3.45
C GLU A 134 -12.13 -8.97 -2.66
N VAL A 135 -12.18 -8.34 -1.49
CA VAL A 135 -11.07 -8.30 -0.51
C VAL A 135 -11.41 -9.20 0.67
N LEU A 136 -10.49 -10.10 1.01
CA LEU A 136 -10.53 -10.91 2.23
C LEU A 136 -9.51 -10.39 3.25
N SER A 137 -9.97 -9.92 4.41
CA SER A 137 -9.09 -9.55 5.52
C SER A 137 -8.71 -10.77 6.37
N VAL A 138 -7.42 -10.97 6.56
CA VAL A 138 -6.80 -12.05 7.33
C VAL A 138 -6.17 -11.45 8.59
N VAL A 139 -6.83 -11.68 9.74
CA VAL A 139 -6.59 -10.93 10.99
C VAL A 139 -5.84 -11.73 12.07
N ASP A 140 -5.45 -12.97 11.80
CA ASP A 140 -4.88 -13.87 12.82
C ASP A 140 -3.56 -13.37 13.41
N ILE A 141 -2.69 -12.74 12.60
CA ILE A 141 -1.44 -12.13 13.08
C ILE A 141 -1.75 -10.94 13.99
N ILE A 142 -2.66 -10.05 13.58
CA ILE A 142 -3.17 -8.93 14.40
C ILE A 142 -3.72 -9.43 15.73
N ASN A 143 -4.51 -10.51 15.71
CA ASN A 143 -5.16 -11.02 16.90
C ASN A 143 -4.28 -11.94 17.75
N LYS A 144 -3.05 -12.23 17.31
CA LYS A 144 -2.11 -13.07 18.07
C LYS A 144 -1.63 -12.35 19.33
N THR A 145 -2.10 -12.81 20.49
CA THR A 145 -1.79 -12.18 21.80
C THR A 145 -0.38 -12.46 22.30
N THR A 146 0.27 -13.51 21.80
CA THR A 146 1.65 -13.88 22.16
C THR A 146 2.71 -13.09 21.40
N ILE A 147 2.29 -12.27 20.42
CA ILE A 147 3.15 -11.40 19.63
C ILE A 147 2.84 -9.95 20.01
N PRO A 148 3.81 -9.16 20.49
CA PRO A 148 3.63 -7.73 20.73
C PRO A 148 3.25 -6.97 19.46
N PRO A 149 2.37 -5.94 19.51
CA PRO A 149 1.94 -5.19 18.33
C PRO A 149 3.09 -4.67 17.46
N GLU A 150 4.16 -4.16 18.07
CA GLU A 150 5.35 -3.62 17.39
C GLU A 150 6.13 -4.67 16.58
N ASN A 151 5.92 -5.96 16.84
CA ASN A 151 6.58 -7.05 16.14
C ASN A 151 5.72 -7.64 15.01
N LYS A 152 4.50 -7.14 14.78
CA LYS A 152 3.54 -7.77 13.85
C LYS A 152 3.72 -7.39 12.39
N GLN A 153 4.51 -6.37 12.08
CA GLN A 153 4.76 -5.91 10.72
C GLN A 153 5.09 -7.06 9.78
N ILE A 154 4.42 -7.04 8.62
CA ILE A 154 4.74 -7.92 7.50
C ILE A 154 5.90 -7.29 6.73
N ASN A 155 6.99 -8.03 6.57
CA ASN A 155 8.21 -7.52 5.96
C ASN A 155 8.36 -7.96 4.50
N HIS A 156 7.95 -9.19 4.19
CA HIS A 156 8.11 -9.77 2.86
C HIS A 156 7.22 -11.00 2.69
N PHE A 157 6.78 -11.26 1.46
CA PHE A 157 6.14 -12.50 1.06
C PHE A 157 7.04 -13.28 0.10
N ASN A 158 7.20 -14.58 0.34
CA ASN A 158 7.84 -15.48 -0.62
C ASN A 158 6.89 -16.63 -0.91
N GLU A 159 6.30 -16.67 -2.11
CA GLU A 159 5.46 -17.77 -2.55
C GLU A 159 6.31 -18.89 -3.16
N TYR A 160 6.07 -20.12 -2.71
CA TYR A 160 6.65 -21.31 -3.32
C TYR A 160 5.59 -22.41 -3.35
N GLN A 161 5.23 -22.82 -4.57
CA GLN A 161 4.09 -23.71 -4.82
C GLN A 161 2.81 -23.10 -4.25
N ASP A 162 2.05 -23.82 -3.43
CA ASP A 162 0.79 -23.35 -2.85
C ASP A 162 0.96 -22.68 -1.48
N VAL A 163 2.21 -22.41 -1.09
CA VAL A 163 2.57 -21.91 0.24
C VAL A 163 3.19 -20.52 0.14
N LEU A 164 2.64 -19.60 0.91
CA LEU A 164 3.15 -18.27 1.14
C LEU A 164 3.93 -18.23 2.47
N TYR A 165 5.23 -17.96 2.38
CA TYR A 165 6.08 -17.70 3.55
C TYR A 165 6.09 -16.21 3.85
N ILE A 166 5.58 -15.86 5.02
CA ILE A 166 5.36 -14.49 5.47
C ILE A 166 6.47 -14.15 6.46
N ALA A 167 7.43 -13.33 6.02
CA ALA A 167 8.48 -12.80 6.90
C ALA A 167 7.91 -11.66 7.75
N THR A 168 8.16 -11.68 9.06
CA THR A 168 7.65 -10.67 10.00
C THR A 168 8.72 -10.26 11.00
N ASN A 169 8.41 -9.26 11.85
CA ASN A 169 9.31 -8.86 12.93
C ASN A 169 9.39 -9.88 14.09
N TYR A 170 8.66 -10.99 14.04
CA TYR A 170 8.72 -12.07 15.05
C TYR A 170 9.26 -13.41 14.52
N GLY A 171 9.34 -13.60 13.20
CA GLY A 171 9.75 -14.86 12.59
C GLY A 171 9.17 -15.05 11.19
N ILE A 172 8.82 -16.29 10.85
CA ILE A 172 8.18 -16.63 9.58
C ILE A 172 6.85 -17.30 9.87
N SER A 173 5.76 -16.84 9.25
CA SER A 173 4.47 -17.55 9.28
C SER A 173 4.18 -18.18 7.94
N VAL A 174 3.52 -19.33 7.96
CA VAL A 174 3.12 -20.06 6.76
C VAL A 174 1.65 -19.82 6.51
N TYR A 175 1.29 -19.54 5.27
CA TYR A 175 -0.10 -19.41 4.83
C TYR A 175 -0.30 -20.21 3.55
N LYS A 176 -1.37 -21.02 3.50
CA LYS A 176 -1.67 -21.86 2.33
C LYS A 176 -2.70 -21.17 1.46
N LEU A 177 -2.38 -20.95 0.19
CA LEU A 177 -3.24 -20.22 -0.74
C LEU A 177 -4.41 -21.07 -1.27
N ASP A 178 -4.28 -22.40 -1.21
CA ASP A 178 -5.32 -23.34 -1.67
C ASP A 178 -6.60 -23.29 -0.82
N ASN A 179 -6.45 -23.18 0.51
CA ASN A 179 -7.54 -23.16 1.48
C ASN A 179 -7.62 -21.86 2.29
N LEU A 180 -6.72 -20.91 2.03
CA LEU A 180 -6.66 -19.60 2.70
C LEU A 180 -6.54 -19.74 4.23
N GLU A 181 -5.66 -20.63 4.68
CA GLU A 181 -5.45 -20.95 6.10
C GLU A 181 -4.00 -20.76 6.55
N PHE A 182 -3.81 -20.39 7.83
CA PHE A 182 -2.49 -20.39 8.45
C PHE A 182 -2.00 -21.82 8.71
N GLY A 183 -0.73 -22.04 8.42
CA GLY A 183 0.04 -23.19 8.87
C GLY A 183 0.87 -22.85 10.11
N ASP A 184 2.07 -23.40 10.18
CA ASP A 184 2.99 -23.20 11.29
C ASP A 184 3.62 -21.80 11.32
N THR A 185 4.17 -21.45 12.48
CA THR A 185 5.02 -20.27 12.67
C THR A 185 6.41 -20.72 13.11
N PHE A 186 7.45 -20.23 12.44
CA PHE A 186 8.84 -20.56 12.72
C PHE A 186 9.50 -19.43 13.52
N TYR A 187 9.80 -19.71 14.79
CA TYR A 187 10.61 -18.85 15.64
C TYR A 187 12.07 -19.30 15.56
N ILE A 188 12.80 -18.72 14.60
CA ILE A 188 14.12 -19.21 14.19
C ILE A 188 15.28 -18.51 14.91
N GLY A 189 15.00 -17.63 15.88
CA GLY A 189 16.02 -16.97 16.68
C GLY A 189 16.77 -17.95 17.58
N SER A 190 17.95 -17.54 18.05
CA SER A 190 18.72 -18.31 19.02
C SER A 190 17.85 -18.68 20.23
N VAL A 191 17.83 -19.97 20.60
CA VAL A 191 16.97 -20.50 21.69
C VAL A 191 15.46 -20.38 21.40
N GLY A 192 15.06 -20.28 20.13
CA GLY A 192 13.67 -20.16 19.73
C GLY A 192 13.07 -18.77 19.95
N ASN A 193 13.90 -17.74 20.04
CA ASN A 193 13.46 -16.36 20.22
C ASN A 193 12.71 -15.82 18.98
N GLN A 194 11.78 -14.90 19.23
CA GLN A 194 11.20 -14.06 18.18
C GLN A 194 12.26 -13.06 17.70
N ILE A 195 12.54 -13.08 16.40
CA ILE A 195 13.49 -12.17 15.77
C ILE A 195 12.92 -11.65 14.46
N PRO A 196 13.31 -10.43 14.02
CA PRO A 196 12.87 -9.92 12.75
C PRO A 196 13.48 -10.72 11.60
N VAL A 197 12.62 -11.15 10.68
CA VAL A 197 13.01 -11.71 9.38
C VAL A 197 12.62 -10.69 8.33
N LYS A 198 13.61 -10.12 7.64
CA LYS A 198 13.39 -9.07 6.63
C LYS A 198 12.85 -9.65 5.34
N GLN A 199 13.47 -10.72 4.87
CA GLN A 199 13.14 -11.38 3.61
C GLN A 199 13.38 -12.88 3.71
N THR A 200 12.65 -13.62 2.89
CA THR A 200 12.86 -15.04 2.66
C THR A 200 13.09 -15.27 1.18
N ALA A 201 13.93 -16.25 0.87
CA ALA A 201 14.19 -16.69 -0.49
C ALA A 201 14.25 -18.22 -0.52
N ILE A 202 13.70 -18.82 -1.57
CA ILE A 202 13.74 -20.28 -1.74
C ILE A 202 14.61 -20.59 -2.95
N GLN A 203 15.53 -21.53 -2.76
CA GLN A 203 16.35 -22.07 -3.84
C GLN A 203 16.60 -23.56 -3.58
N ASN A 204 16.44 -24.39 -4.62
CA ASN A 204 16.70 -25.83 -4.55
C ASN A 204 16.01 -26.51 -3.35
N ASN A 205 14.73 -26.20 -3.11
CA ASN A 205 13.94 -26.74 -2.00
C ASN A 205 14.54 -26.45 -0.60
N THR A 206 15.29 -25.35 -0.48
CA THR A 206 15.84 -24.82 0.77
C THR A 206 15.34 -23.39 0.93
N ILE A 207 14.75 -23.09 2.09
CA ILE A 207 14.37 -21.73 2.45
C ILE A 207 15.53 -21.07 3.18
N TYR A 208 15.80 -19.83 2.80
CA TYR A 208 16.77 -18.94 3.43
C TYR A 208 16.03 -17.75 4.02
N ALA A 209 16.42 -17.35 5.22
CA ALA A 209 15.81 -16.26 5.98
C ALA A 209 16.88 -15.22 6.32
N ASN A 210 16.67 -13.97 5.87
CA ASN A 210 17.48 -12.83 6.25
C ASN A 210 17.03 -12.31 7.62
N CYS A 211 17.73 -12.74 8.65
CA CYS A 211 17.42 -12.47 10.05
C CYS A 211 18.14 -11.21 10.52
N GLY A 212 17.41 -10.30 11.18
CA GLY A 212 18.00 -9.14 11.84
C GLY A 212 18.71 -9.47 13.15
N ASN A 213 19.08 -8.43 13.91
CA ASN A 213 19.79 -8.55 15.19
C ASN A 213 21.13 -9.31 15.09
N ASN A 214 21.86 -9.18 13.97
CA ASN A 214 23.10 -9.91 13.68
C ASN A 214 22.96 -11.45 13.63
N GLU A 215 21.75 -11.99 13.49
CA GLU A 215 21.52 -13.44 13.32
C GLU A 215 21.81 -13.90 11.87
N GLY A 216 21.83 -12.96 10.92
CA GLY A 216 22.26 -13.16 9.53
C GLY A 216 21.39 -14.10 8.70
N ILE A 217 22.00 -14.88 7.81
CA ILE A 217 21.24 -15.81 6.97
C ILE A 217 21.11 -17.14 7.68
N LYS A 218 19.86 -17.56 7.93
CA LYS A 218 19.52 -18.92 8.37
C LYS A 218 18.88 -19.71 7.24
N SER A 219 19.06 -21.02 7.24
CA SER A 219 18.53 -21.88 6.18
C SER A 219 18.06 -23.23 6.69
N ILE A 220 17.09 -23.82 5.99
CA ILE A 220 16.63 -25.18 6.24
C ILE A 220 16.05 -25.78 4.95
N SER A 221 16.24 -27.08 4.74
CA SER A 221 15.56 -27.78 3.64
C SER A 221 14.07 -27.87 3.94
N LEU A 222 13.23 -27.55 2.95
CA LEU A 222 11.77 -27.68 3.05
C LEU A 222 11.31 -29.13 3.19
N SER A 223 12.17 -30.11 2.85
CA SER A 223 11.92 -31.54 3.11
C SER A 223 12.17 -31.95 4.57
N ASN A 224 12.70 -31.07 5.42
CA ASN A 224 12.88 -31.37 6.84
C ASN A 224 11.51 -31.43 7.53
N PRO A 225 11.15 -32.55 8.20
CA PRO A 225 9.84 -32.68 8.83
C PRO A 225 9.64 -31.77 10.06
N ASN A 226 10.70 -31.12 10.56
CA ASN A 226 10.68 -30.33 11.78
C ASN A 226 11.06 -28.85 11.53
N LEU A 227 10.42 -28.19 10.55
CA LEU A 227 10.68 -26.77 10.23
C LEU A 227 10.45 -25.81 11.42
N ILE A 228 9.57 -26.19 12.35
CA ILE A 228 9.27 -25.47 13.60
C ILE A 228 10.43 -25.51 14.61
N ASP A 229 11.28 -26.55 14.58
CA ASP A 229 12.38 -26.67 15.52
C ASP A 229 13.56 -25.77 15.10
N TYR A 230 13.76 -24.68 15.84
CA TYR A 230 14.85 -23.72 15.60
C TYR A 230 16.24 -24.37 15.59
N GLN A 231 16.43 -25.53 16.24
CA GLN A 231 17.72 -26.23 16.26
C GLN A 231 18.05 -26.89 14.91
N GLN A 232 17.04 -27.08 14.05
CA GLN A 232 17.22 -27.61 12.70
C GLN A 232 17.67 -26.54 11.69
N TRP A 233 17.53 -25.26 12.03
CA TRP A 233 17.92 -24.15 11.16
C TRP A 233 19.43 -23.93 11.24
N PHE A 234 20.07 -23.99 10.08
CA PHE A 234 21.50 -23.78 9.95
C PHE A 234 21.82 -22.29 9.75
N SER A 235 22.70 -21.74 10.59
CA SER A 235 23.25 -20.40 10.39
C SER A 235 24.28 -20.40 9.26
N ALA A 236 23.86 -19.98 8.07
CA ALA A 236 24.70 -19.95 6.88
C ALA A 236 25.78 -18.87 6.99
N VAL A 237 25.39 -17.62 7.26
CA VAL A 237 26.31 -16.49 7.34
C VAL A 237 25.90 -15.56 8.47
N ALA A 238 26.83 -15.20 9.34
CA ALA A 238 26.62 -14.22 10.41
C ALA A 238 27.03 -12.82 9.95
N ALA A 239 26.06 -12.00 9.54
CA ALA A 239 26.20 -10.58 9.22
C ALA A 239 24.80 -9.94 9.04
N ASP A 240 24.70 -8.62 9.08
CA ASP A 240 23.46 -7.92 8.74
C ASP A 240 23.35 -7.66 7.23
N PHE A 241 22.29 -8.16 6.61
CA PHE A 241 21.97 -7.90 5.21
C PHE A 241 20.71 -7.04 5.09
N ILE A 242 20.67 -6.22 4.05
CA ILE A 242 19.48 -5.44 3.67
C ILE A 242 18.60 -6.22 2.70
N PHE A 243 19.21 -6.97 1.77
CA PHE A 243 18.48 -7.77 0.79
C PHE A 243 18.93 -9.22 0.75
N LEU A 244 17.98 -10.11 0.47
CA LEU A 244 18.13 -11.52 0.15
C LEU A 244 17.17 -11.83 -1.01
N ALA A 245 17.70 -12.34 -2.12
CA ALA A 245 16.88 -12.73 -3.26
C ALA A 245 17.47 -13.98 -3.94
N SER A 246 16.61 -14.76 -4.59
CA SER A 246 17.01 -15.91 -5.38
C SER A 246 16.37 -15.88 -6.77
N ASN A 247 17.05 -16.53 -7.70
CA ASN A 247 16.47 -17.00 -8.95
C ASN A 247 16.84 -18.48 -9.15
N ASP A 248 16.53 -19.04 -10.32
CA ASP A 248 16.77 -20.46 -10.63
C ASP A 248 18.24 -20.87 -10.50
N SER A 249 19.17 -19.91 -10.60
CA SER A 249 20.61 -20.17 -10.68
C SER A 249 21.37 -19.76 -9.43
N GLN A 250 20.96 -18.69 -8.75
CA GLN A 250 21.77 -18.04 -7.75
C GLN A 250 20.94 -17.49 -6.59
N LEU A 251 21.57 -17.48 -5.42
CA LEU A 251 21.11 -16.83 -4.21
C LEU A 251 22.09 -15.69 -3.90
N ILE A 252 21.55 -14.50 -3.68
CA ILE A 252 22.33 -13.30 -3.44
C ILE A 252 21.92 -12.62 -2.15
N VAL A 253 22.87 -11.92 -1.56
CA VAL A 253 22.66 -11.04 -0.41
C VAL A 253 23.32 -9.70 -0.64
N THR A 254 22.71 -8.63 -0.15
CA THR A 254 23.27 -7.28 -0.18
C THR A 254 23.50 -6.79 1.23
N SER A 255 24.72 -6.34 1.53
CA SER A 255 25.08 -5.82 2.84
C SER A 255 24.60 -4.39 3.06
N THR A 256 24.61 -3.94 4.32
CA THR A 256 24.38 -2.52 4.69
C THR A 256 25.44 -1.56 4.15
N SER A 257 26.51 -2.06 3.54
CA SER A 257 27.53 -1.26 2.86
C SER A 257 27.38 -1.25 1.33
N GLY A 258 26.27 -1.75 0.79
CA GLY A 258 26.00 -1.79 -0.65
C GLY A 258 26.77 -2.88 -1.42
N ILE A 259 27.34 -3.88 -0.73
CA ILE A 259 28.03 -4.98 -1.40
C ILE A 259 27.03 -6.10 -1.67
N THR A 260 26.76 -6.37 -2.95
CA THR A 260 25.97 -7.53 -3.36
C THR A 260 26.91 -8.71 -3.61
N SER A 261 26.64 -9.84 -2.94
CA SER A 261 27.44 -11.05 -2.98
C SER A 261 26.58 -12.27 -3.29
N ARG A 262 27.15 -13.23 -4.01
CA ARG A 262 26.57 -14.57 -4.13
C ARG A 262 26.81 -15.35 -2.83
N LEU A 263 25.76 -15.98 -2.31
CA LEU A 263 25.87 -16.99 -1.27
C LEU A 263 26.11 -18.36 -1.92
N ASN A 264 27.31 -18.90 -1.73
CA ASN A 264 27.68 -20.20 -2.31
C ASN A 264 27.19 -21.36 -1.43
N ASN A 265 27.19 -22.58 -1.98
CA ASN A 265 26.75 -23.79 -1.28
C ASN A 265 27.61 -24.15 -0.05
N ASP A 266 28.85 -23.68 0.02
CA ASP A 266 29.73 -23.82 1.19
C ASP A 266 29.53 -22.72 2.24
N ASN A 267 28.51 -21.87 2.04
CA ASN A 267 28.17 -20.68 2.82
C ASN A 267 29.23 -19.56 2.77
N SER A 268 30.17 -19.62 1.83
CA SER A 268 31.04 -18.47 1.54
C SER A 268 30.30 -17.42 0.73
N LEU A 269 30.73 -16.16 0.88
CA LEU A 269 30.26 -15.05 0.06
C LEU A 269 31.28 -14.73 -1.03
N THR A 270 30.83 -14.68 -2.28
CA THR A 270 31.61 -14.14 -3.39
C THR A 270 31.05 -12.77 -3.78
N PRO A 271 31.80 -11.67 -3.57
CA PRO A 271 31.37 -10.35 -4.02
C PRO A 271 31.13 -10.34 -5.53
N LEU A 272 30.01 -9.74 -5.95
CA LEU A 272 29.61 -9.63 -7.35
C LEU A 272 29.73 -8.17 -7.83
N LEU A 273 29.21 -7.24 -7.03
CA LEU A 273 29.26 -5.81 -7.30
C LEU A 273 29.22 -5.01 -6.00
N VAL A 274 29.51 -3.72 -6.12
CA VAL A 274 29.41 -2.76 -5.03
C VAL A 274 28.72 -1.51 -5.56
N ASP A 275 27.58 -1.17 -4.98
CA ASP A 275 26.91 0.10 -5.23
C ASP A 275 27.57 1.24 -4.43
N SER A 276 27.41 2.48 -4.88
CA SER A 276 27.95 3.66 -4.19
C SER A 276 27.27 3.95 -2.85
N ALA A 277 26.08 3.41 -2.64
CA ALA A 277 25.29 3.50 -1.43
C ALA A 277 24.46 2.22 -1.26
N PRO A 278 23.93 1.92 -0.06
CA PRO A 278 23.00 0.82 0.13
C PRO A 278 21.76 1.02 -0.76
N PRO A 279 21.37 0.05 -1.60
CA PRO A 279 20.17 0.19 -2.42
C PRO A 279 18.89 0.31 -1.59
N LEU A 280 17.91 1.00 -2.16
CA LEU A 280 16.55 1.13 -1.65
C LEU A 280 15.67 -0.04 -2.10
N SER A 281 15.95 -0.60 -3.27
CA SER A 281 15.34 -1.84 -3.74
C SER A 281 16.31 -2.66 -4.57
N VAL A 282 16.03 -3.96 -4.64
CA VAL A 282 16.70 -4.91 -5.52
C VAL A 282 15.64 -5.68 -6.28
N TYR A 283 15.73 -5.70 -7.61
CA TYR A 283 14.95 -6.58 -8.46
C TYR A 283 15.86 -7.63 -9.09
N PHE A 284 15.53 -8.90 -8.89
CA PHE A 284 16.32 -10.02 -9.40
C PHE A 284 15.46 -10.99 -10.18
N SER A 285 15.74 -11.11 -11.47
CA SER A 285 15.04 -11.99 -12.40
C SER A 285 16.01 -12.97 -13.06
N ASN A 286 15.50 -13.78 -13.98
CA ASN A 286 16.32 -14.66 -14.81
C ASN A 286 17.04 -13.93 -15.96
N GLN A 287 16.78 -12.63 -16.17
CA GLN A 287 17.35 -11.84 -17.28
C GLN A 287 18.22 -10.69 -16.77
N HIS A 288 17.75 -10.00 -15.74
CA HIS A 288 18.35 -8.81 -15.20
C HIS A 288 18.47 -8.86 -13.68
N PHE A 289 19.53 -8.24 -13.18
CA PHE A 289 19.65 -7.81 -11.80
C PHE A 289 19.66 -6.28 -11.77
N ILE A 290 18.89 -5.68 -10.87
CA ILE A 290 18.72 -4.22 -10.81
C ILE A 290 18.87 -3.76 -9.37
N THR A 291 19.64 -2.70 -9.16
CA THR A 291 19.70 -1.96 -7.90
C THR A 291 19.12 -0.57 -8.09
N THR A 292 18.16 -0.20 -7.23
CA THR A 292 17.61 1.15 -7.17
C THR A 292 18.31 1.90 -6.05
N LEU A 293 19.03 2.97 -6.38
CA LEU A 293 19.54 3.95 -5.43
C LEU A 293 18.62 5.18 -5.42
N GLU A 294 18.85 6.11 -4.50
CA GLU A 294 18.02 7.32 -4.33
C GLU A 294 17.95 8.20 -5.62
N ASP A 295 19.00 8.18 -6.44
CA ASP A 295 19.17 9.04 -7.63
C ASP A 295 19.42 8.29 -8.93
N THR A 296 19.72 7.00 -8.87
CA THR A 296 20.15 6.20 -10.02
C THR A 296 19.63 4.78 -9.95
N ILE A 297 19.49 4.15 -11.12
CA ILE A 297 19.14 2.74 -11.25
C ILE A 297 20.25 2.07 -12.04
N ASN A 298 20.87 1.05 -11.46
CA ASN A 298 21.91 0.27 -12.13
C ASN A 298 21.32 -1.06 -12.59
N ILE A 299 21.46 -1.35 -13.87
CA ILE A 299 20.89 -2.52 -14.53
C ILE A 299 22.04 -3.40 -15.01
N TYR A 300 22.02 -4.66 -14.58
CA TYR A 300 23.06 -5.64 -14.81
C TYR A 300 22.52 -6.85 -15.59
N ASP A 301 23.42 -7.55 -16.28
CA ASP A 301 23.15 -8.86 -16.85
C ASP A 301 23.15 -9.97 -15.76
N THR A 302 22.87 -11.21 -16.16
CA THR A 302 22.88 -12.38 -15.26
C THR A 302 24.26 -12.72 -14.69
N ASN A 303 25.33 -12.13 -15.21
CA ASN A 303 26.70 -12.26 -14.72
C ASN A 303 27.13 -11.05 -13.85
N PHE A 304 26.20 -10.15 -13.52
CA PHE A 304 26.43 -8.91 -12.78
C PHE A 304 27.35 -7.91 -13.49
N ASN A 305 27.45 -7.98 -14.82
CA ASN A 305 28.07 -6.91 -15.59
C ASN A 305 27.08 -5.77 -15.76
N LEU A 306 27.50 -4.54 -15.48
CA LEU A 306 26.66 -3.36 -15.67
C LEU A 306 26.34 -3.18 -17.15
N ILE A 307 25.06 -3.22 -17.51
CA ILE A 307 24.55 -2.94 -18.85
C ILE A 307 24.31 -1.44 -18.99
N ARG A 308 23.61 -0.84 -18.01
CA ARG A 308 23.16 0.55 -18.07
C ARG A 308 22.98 1.13 -16.67
N THR A 309 23.27 2.42 -16.54
CA THR A 309 22.83 3.25 -15.40
C THR A 309 21.82 4.25 -15.92
N LEU A 310 20.65 4.32 -15.30
CA LEU A 310 19.65 5.36 -15.53
C LEU A 310 19.78 6.44 -14.47
N SER A 311 19.70 7.69 -14.89
CA SER A 311 19.71 8.86 -14.01
C SER A 311 18.53 9.75 -14.39
N PRO A 312 17.42 9.66 -13.64
CA PRO A 312 16.24 10.46 -13.93
C PRO A 312 16.52 11.96 -13.92
N PRO A 313 15.77 12.77 -14.67
CA PRO A 313 15.89 14.22 -14.66
C PRO A 313 15.84 14.88 -13.27
N PRO A 314 16.37 16.11 -13.10
CA PRO A 314 16.52 16.78 -11.79
C PRO A 314 15.24 16.86 -10.93
N GLN A 315 14.05 16.89 -11.53
CA GLN A 315 12.80 16.90 -10.78
C GLN A 315 12.61 15.61 -9.96
N TYR A 316 13.05 14.45 -10.47
CA TYR A 316 12.89 13.13 -9.86
C TYR A 316 14.06 12.71 -8.96
N GLN A 317 15.17 13.44 -8.99
CA GLN A 317 16.34 13.19 -8.13
C GLN A 317 15.94 13.30 -6.65
N GLY A 318 16.40 12.34 -5.84
CA GLY A 318 16.12 12.24 -4.41
C GLY A 318 14.86 11.46 -4.06
N LEU A 319 14.21 10.81 -5.04
CA LEU A 319 12.85 10.29 -4.90
C LEU A 319 12.67 8.84 -5.31
N LEU A 320 13.68 8.15 -5.86
CA LEU A 320 13.47 6.78 -6.32
C LEU A 320 13.29 5.83 -5.13
N SER A 321 12.41 4.84 -5.26
CA SER A 321 12.11 3.91 -4.17
C SER A 321 12.28 2.45 -4.58
N CYS A 322 11.83 2.10 -5.78
CA CYS A 322 11.93 0.75 -6.32
C CYS A 322 11.98 0.77 -7.85
N SER A 323 12.35 -0.35 -8.46
CA SER A 323 12.25 -0.50 -9.92
C SER A 323 12.07 -1.95 -10.34
N LEU A 324 11.38 -2.16 -11.46
CA LEU A 324 11.30 -3.45 -12.17
C LEU A 324 11.57 -3.24 -13.66
N ILE A 325 11.99 -4.30 -14.35
CA ILE A 325 12.04 -4.33 -15.81
C ILE A 325 11.12 -5.41 -16.32
N TYR A 326 10.29 -5.03 -17.30
CA TYR A 326 9.51 -5.97 -18.08
C TYR A 326 9.69 -5.64 -19.56
N GLU A 327 10.13 -6.64 -20.33
CA GLU A 327 10.56 -6.46 -21.73
C GLU A 327 11.61 -5.34 -21.87
N ASP A 328 11.33 -4.29 -22.66
CA ASP A 328 12.22 -3.14 -22.87
C ASP A 328 11.80 -1.90 -22.07
N GLN A 329 10.93 -2.06 -21.06
CA GLN A 329 10.44 -0.96 -20.22
C GLN A 329 10.92 -1.11 -18.77
N VAL A 330 11.34 0.01 -18.19
CA VAL A 330 11.72 0.13 -16.79
C VAL A 330 10.63 0.91 -16.07
N TYR A 331 10.02 0.29 -15.07
CA TYR A 331 9.04 0.91 -14.19
C TYR A 331 9.70 1.25 -12.87
N ILE A 332 9.54 2.48 -12.40
CA ILE A 332 10.31 3.06 -11.31
C ILE A 332 9.34 3.67 -10.31
N GLY A 333 9.25 3.10 -9.12
CA GLY A 333 8.51 3.74 -8.03
C GLY A 333 9.23 4.99 -7.53
N THR A 334 8.45 6.00 -7.14
CA THR A 334 8.96 7.21 -6.51
C THR A 334 8.29 7.45 -5.17
N LYS A 335 8.99 8.08 -4.24
CA LYS A 335 8.51 8.43 -2.91
C LYS A 335 8.89 9.87 -2.57
N ASN A 336 8.02 10.53 -1.83
CA ASN A 336 8.26 11.89 -1.37
C ASN A 336 9.55 12.02 -0.55
N ASN A 337 10.14 13.21 -0.61
CA ASN A 337 11.23 13.62 0.26
C ASN A 337 10.75 14.81 1.10
N LEU A 338 10.17 14.51 2.27
CA LEU A 338 9.64 15.53 3.19
C LEU A 338 10.74 16.48 3.72
N THR A 339 11.99 16.04 3.74
CA THR A 339 13.12 16.91 4.06
C THR A 339 13.36 17.93 2.96
N LEU A 340 13.17 17.59 1.68
CA LEU A 340 13.30 18.57 0.59
C LEU A 340 11.98 19.29 0.30
N GLY A 341 10.84 18.76 0.76
CA GLY A 341 9.51 19.24 0.39
C GLY A 341 9.03 18.73 -0.98
N LYS A 342 9.74 17.75 -1.57
CA LYS A 342 9.38 17.17 -2.85
C LYS A 342 8.32 16.07 -2.65
N SER A 343 7.26 16.13 -3.44
CA SER A 343 6.29 15.04 -3.55
C SER A 343 6.83 13.91 -4.43
N GLY A 344 6.29 12.71 -4.27
CA GLY A 344 6.51 11.64 -5.24
C GLY A 344 5.72 11.89 -6.53
N PHE A 345 5.88 10.97 -7.48
CA PHE A 345 5.32 11.01 -8.83
C PHE A 345 4.67 9.67 -9.22
N GLY A 346 4.35 8.83 -8.23
CA GLY A 346 3.79 7.51 -8.47
C GLY A 346 4.82 6.58 -9.12
N VAL A 347 4.49 6.02 -10.29
CA VAL A 347 5.40 5.20 -11.09
C VAL A 347 5.89 6.00 -12.28
N LEU A 348 7.19 6.01 -12.53
CA LEU A 348 7.77 6.49 -13.78
C LEU A 348 8.01 5.30 -14.72
N SER A 349 7.67 5.45 -16.00
CA SER A 349 8.03 4.49 -17.05
C SER A 349 9.06 5.11 -17.99
N THR A 350 10.04 4.31 -18.41
CA THR A 350 11.04 4.71 -19.40
C THR A 350 11.55 3.51 -20.19
N ALA A 351 11.96 3.74 -21.44
CA ALA A 351 12.55 2.69 -22.26
C ALA A 351 13.97 2.34 -21.79
N LEU A 352 14.27 1.05 -21.74
CA LEU A 352 15.62 0.55 -21.47
C LEU A 352 16.62 0.95 -22.57
N SER A 353 16.15 1.22 -23.78
CA SER A 353 16.95 1.66 -24.92
C SER A 353 17.04 3.20 -25.06
N ASP A 354 16.00 3.94 -24.64
CA ASP A 354 15.87 5.41 -24.79
C ASP A 354 15.48 6.08 -23.46
N GLY A 355 16.33 5.88 -22.45
CA GLY A 355 16.01 6.20 -21.04
C GLY A 355 16.13 7.67 -20.63
N ASP A 356 15.90 8.59 -21.56
CA ASP A 356 15.88 10.04 -21.30
C ASP A 356 14.45 10.60 -21.23
N VAL A 357 13.45 9.82 -21.67
CA VAL A 357 12.03 10.17 -21.58
C VAL A 357 11.38 9.37 -20.46
N PHE A 358 10.74 10.07 -19.53
CA PHE A 358 10.02 9.48 -18.40
C PHE A 358 8.55 9.88 -18.46
N GLU A 359 7.67 8.91 -18.33
CA GLU A 359 6.22 9.09 -18.28
C GLU A 359 5.70 8.76 -16.89
N GLU A 360 4.88 9.65 -16.33
CA GLU A 360 4.26 9.46 -15.02
C GLU A 360 3.00 8.59 -15.16
N ILE A 361 2.90 7.57 -14.32
CA ILE A 361 1.80 6.61 -14.27
C ILE A 361 1.29 6.59 -12.84
N HIS A 362 0.15 7.25 -12.62
CA HIS A 362 -0.60 7.21 -11.38
C HIS A 362 -2.04 7.70 -11.60
N PRO A 363 -3.01 7.26 -10.78
CA PRO A 363 -4.31 7.90 -10.71
C PRO A 363 -4.19 9.33 -10.17
N ASP A 364 -5.19 10.16 -10.47
CA ASP A 364 -5.24 11.54 -9.98
C ASP A 364 -5.54 11.58 -8.47
N GLY A 365 -4.99 12.55 -7.75
CA GLY A 365 -5.11 12.61 -6.30
C GLY A 365 -4.40 13.79 -5.62
N PRO A 366 -4.61 13.96 -4.30
CA PRO A 366 -3.87 14.95 -3.52
C PRO A 366 -2.39 14.59 -3.42
N LEU A 367 -1.57 15.59 -3.05
CA LEU A 367 -0.13 15.43 -2.88
C LEU A 367 0.25 14.45 -1.76
N LEU A 368 -0.59 14.33 -0.73
CA LEU A 368 -0.33 13.55 0.47
C LEU A 368 -1.64 13.04 1.08
N ASN A 369 -1.60 11.86 1.70
CA ASN A 369 -2.70 11.30 2.49
C ASN A 369 -2.79 11.90 3.91
N ASN A 370 -1.74 12.56 4.38
CA ASN A 370 -1.73 13.19 5.71
C ASN A 370 -2.40 14.57 5.61
N ILE A 371 -3.66 14.65 6.06
CA ILE A 371 -4.47 15.86 5.97
C ILE A 371 -4.52 16.54 7.33
N PHE A 372 -4.02 17.78 7.39
CA PHE A 372 -4.11 18.62 8.58
C PHE A 372 -5.34 19.53 8.56
N SER A 373 -5.68 20.09 7.39
CA SER A 373 -6.82 21.00 7.25
C SER A 373 -7.51 20.78 5.91
N ILE A 374 -8.84 20.84 5.95
CA ILE A 374 -9.73 20.76 4.80
C ILE A 374 -10.55 22.04 4.76
N LYS A 375 -10.65 22.65 3.58
CA LYS A 375 -11.54 23.79 3.34
C LYS A 375 -12.39 23.53 2.09
N GLU A 376 -13.70 23.56 2.26
CA GLU A 376 -14.64 23.61 1.14
C GLU A 376 -15.08 25.06 0.90
N PHE A 377 -15.15 25.45 -0.37
CA PHE A 377 -15.71 26.71 -0.82
C PHE A 377 -16.03 26.67 -2.32
N ASN A 378 -17.25 27.05 -2.71
CA ASN A 378 -17.71 27.09 -4.11
C ASN A 378 -17.38 25.81 -4.88
N GLU A 379 -17.76 24.64 -4.34
CA GLU A 379 -17.55 23.34 -4.99
C GLU A 379 -16.06 22.99 -5.21
N SER A 380 -15.15 23.73 -4.58
CA SER A 380 -13.73 23.39 -4.49
C SER A 380 -13.41 22.84 -3.11
N LEU A 381 -12.70 21.73 -3.06
CA LEU A 381 -12.13 21.17 -1.85
C LEU A 381 -10.63 21.46 -1.81
N TRP A 382 -10.14 21.99 -0.71
CA TRP A 382 -8.73 22.28 -0.52
C TRP A 382 -8.17 21.52 0.66
N ILE A 383 -6.94 21.03 0.49
CA ILE A 383 -6.23 20.19 1.45
C ILE A 383 -4.86 20.80 1.75
N LEU A 384 -4.56 20.88 3.05
CA LEU A 384 -3.25 21.23 3.58
C LEU A 384 -2.74 20.13 4.49
N SER A 385 -1.45 19.80 4.38
CA SER A 385 -0.83 18.67 5.11
C SER A 385 0.18 19.09 6.17
N GLY A 386 0.40 20.39 6.38
CA GLY A 386 1.50 20.89 7.20
C GLY A 386 1.21 20.79 8.69
N GLY A 387 0.78 21.91 9.27
CA GLY A 387 0.25 21.94 10.63
C GLY A 387 1.27 21.82 11.77
N TYR A 388 0.77 21.45 12.93
CA TYR A 388 1.47 21.40 14.22
C TYR A 388 0.82 20.35 15.13
N SER A 389 1.52 19.94 16.19
CA SER A 389 0.93 18.98 17.14
C SER A 389 -0.28 19.53 17.91
N GLN A 390 -1.02 18.64 18.57
CA GLN A 390 -2.10 19.01 19.51
C GLN A 390 -1.69 19.98 20.63
N PHE A 391 -0.39 20.08 20.93
CA PHE A 391 0.17 21.01 21.90
C PHE A 391 0.75 22.27 21.25
N TYR A 392 0.44 22.51 19.97
CA TYR A 392 0.91 23.65 19.18
C TYR A 392 2.44 23.70 19.02
N ASN A 393 3.13 22.58 19.18
CA ASN A 393 4.56 22.45 18.93
C ASN A 393 4.83 22.06 17.47
N PHE A 394 6.02 22.42 16.98
CA PHE A 394 6.51 22.06 15.65
C PHE A 394 6.79 20.55 15.47
N SER A 395 6.99 19.82 16.56
CA SER A 395 7.09 18.36 16.50
C SER A 395 5.74 17.80 16.05
N SER A 396 5.74 16.95 15.00
CA SER A 396 4.56 16.27 14.39
C SER A 396 3.85 16.98 13.23
N GLY A 397 4.17 18.23 12.90
CA GLY A 397 3.67 18.86 11.66
C GLY A 397 4.57 18.55 10.46
N ILE A 398 4.01 18.49 9.24
CA ILE A 398 4.83 18.40 8.03
C ILE A 398 5.39 19.78 7.73
N LYS A 399 6.72 19.91 7.88
CA LYS A 399 7.42 21.19 7.71
C LYS A 399 7.30 21.73 6.29
N ARG A 400 7.52 20.91 5.27
CA ARG A 400 7.56 21.31 3.86
C ARG A 400 6.49 20.56 3.09
N THR A 401 5.45 21.25 2.66
CA THR A 401 4.33 20.65 1.94
C THR A 401 3.70 21.64 0.98
N GLY A 402 3.05 21.11 -0.05
CA GLY A 402 2.27 21.86 -1.01
C GLY A 402 0.81 22.06 -0.59
N ILE A 403 -0.02 22.38 -1.58
CA ILE A 403 -1.46 22.57 -1.45
C ILE A 403 -2.14 21.72 -2.51
N SER A 404 -3.18 20.97 -2.14
CA SER A 404 -4.00 20.22 -3.08
C SER A 404 -5.39 20.82 -3.17
N ARG A 405 -5.90 21.02 -4.39
CA ARG A 405 -7.24 21.53 -4.66
C ARG A 405 -7.97 20.57 -5.58
N TYR A 406 -9.12 20.07 -5.17
CA TYR A 406 -10.04 19.37 -6.05
C TYR A 406 -11.11 20.35 -6.53
N ILE A 407 -11.25 20.49 -7.85
CA ILE A 407 -12.22 21.37 -8.50
C ILE A 407 -12.58 20.79 -9.87
N ASN A 408 -13.86 20.88 -10.27
CA ASN A 408 -14.33 20.38 -11.57
C ASN A 408 -13.96 18.91 -11.85
N ASN A 409 -13.96 18.06 -10.81
CA ASN A 409 -13.57 16.66 -10.86
C ASN A 409 -12.09 16.37 -11.19
N GLU A 410 -11.20 17.34 -10.95
CA GLU A 410 -9.76 17.20 -11.17
C GLU A 410 -8.97 17.73 -9.96
N TRP A 411 -7.82 17.12 -9.68
CA TRP A 411 -6.87 17.66 -8.72
C TRP A 411 -5.91 18.66 -9.37
N GLN A 412 -5.76 19.79 -8.69
CA GLN A 412 -4.81 20.84 -9.00
C GLN A 412 -3.87 20.99 -7.80
N ASN A 413 -2.64 20.55 -7.99
CA ASN A 413 -1.64 20.50 -6.94
C ASN A 413 -0.62 21.64 -7.11
N ILE A 414 -0.36 22.38 -6.03
CA ILE A 414 0.71 23.39 -5.96
C ILE A 414 1.84 22.78 -5.14
N ALA A 415 2.93 22.41 -5.80
CA ALA A 415 4.09 21.83 -5.15
C ALA A 415 4.77 22.82 -4.19
N TYR A 416 5.43 22.30 -3.15
CA TYR A 416 6.17 23.11 -2.19
C TYR A 416 7.25 23.98 -2.86
N ASP A 417 7.95 23.46 -3.86
CA ASP A 417 8.99 24.18 -4.59
C ASP A 417 8.44 25.42 -5.32
N THR A 418 7.22 25.33 -5.85
CA THR A 418 6.52 26.47 -6.45
C THR A 418 6.27 27.58 -5.42
N ILE A 419 5.86 27.21 -4.20
CA ILE A 419 5.59 28.16 -3.11
C ILE A 419 6.90 28.76 -2.59
N SER A 420 7.90 27.90 -2.35
CA SER A 420 9.18 28.30 -1.74
C SER A 420 10.08 29.12 -2.69
N ALA A 421 9.83 29.06 -3.99
CA ALA A 421 10.45 29.95 -4.97
C ALA A 421 10.04 31.42 -4.80
N GLN A 422 8.85 31.68 -4.23
CA GLN A 422 8.30 33.04 -4.05
C GLN A 422 8.29 33.48 -2.58
N VAL A 423 8.12 32.53 -1.67
CA VAL A 423 8.00 32.79 -0.22
C VAL A 423 9.14 32.10 0.49
N GLN A 424 9.90 32.84 1.28
CA GLN A 424 10.95 32.25 2.10
C GLN A 424 10.32 31.37 3.20
N GLU A 425 10.77 30.11 3.28
CA GLU A 425 10.43 29.19 4.36
C GLU A 425 8.92 29.04 4.63
N PRO A 426 8.07 28.70 3.65
CA PRO A 426 6.63 28.63 3.81
C PRO A 426 6.24 27.34 4.55
N TYR A 427 6.74 27.20 5.78
CA TYR A 427 6.69 25.96 6.53
C TYR A 427 5.36 25.78 7.23
N TYR A 428 4.97 24.51 7.43
CA TYR A 428 3.81 24.15 8.25
C TYR A 428 2.53 24.87 7.78
N LEU A 429 2.21 24.77 6.49
CA LEU A 429 0.96 25.28 5.93
C LEU A 429 -0.20 24.59 6.64
N SER A 430 -1.03 25.37 7.33
CA SER A 430 -1.90 24.85 8.39
C SER A 430 -3.36 25.21 8.17
N HIS A 431 -3.69 26.43 7.76
CA HIS A 431 -5.06 26.90 7.60
C HIS A 431 -5.21 27.68 6.31
N MET A 432 -6.43 27.80 5.80
CA MET A 432 -6.69 28.66 4.65
C MET A 432 -8.06 29.33 4.68
N SER A 433 -8.15 30.44 3.93
CA SER A 433 -9.38 31.13 3.62
C SER A 433 -9.36 31.59 2.16
N VAL A 434 -10.49 31.46 1.48
CA VAL A 434 -10.68 31.96 0.11
C VAL A 434 -11.39 33.32 0.20
N ASP A 435 -11.04 34.26 -0.68
CA ASP A 435 -11.79 35.52 -0.79
C ASP A 435 -13.21 35.23 -1.33
N PRO A 436 -14.28 35.59 -0.59
CA PRO A 436 -15.64 35.28 -1.01
C PRO A 436 -16.11 36.06 -2.24
N PHE A 437 -15.44 37.16 -2.61
CA PHE A 437 -15.75 37.99 -3.76
C PHE A 437 -14.86 37.70 -4.97
N ASP A 438 -13.68 37.10 -4.75
CA ASP A 438 -12.76 36.68 -5.80
C ASP A 438 -12.10 35.31 -5.47
N PRO A 439 -12.70 34.19 -5.90
CA PRO A 439 -12.18 32.85 -5.59
C PRO A 439 -10.81 32.52 -6.22
N SER A 440 -10.27 33.39 -7.07
CA SER A 440 -8.89 33.29 -7.57
C SER A 440 -7.86 33.74 -6.53
N VAL A 441 -8.30 34.47 -5.49
CA VAL A 441 -7.47 34.93 -4.38
C VAL A 441 -7.77 34.10 -3.15
N PHE A 442 -6.72 33.55 -2.55
CA PHE A 442 -6.82 32.83 -1.28
C PHE A 442 -5.61 33.07 -0.41
N TYR A 443 -5.78 32.81 0.88
CA TYR A 443 -4.77 33.04 1.89
C TYR A 443 -4.51 31.75 2.66
N VAL A 444 -3.24 31.46 2.90
CA VAL A 444 -2.79 30.28 3.64
C VAL A 444 -1.97 30.73 4.85
N GLY A 445 -2.33 30.22 6.02
CA GLY A 445 -1.57 30.39 7.24
C GLY A 445 -0.42 29.39 7.31
N SER A 446 0.81 29.89 7.29
CA SER A 446 2.02 29.19 7.68
C SER A 446 2.24 29.37 9.18
N TYR A 447 2.40 28.27 9.92
CA TYR A 447 2.71 28.31 11.35
C TYR A 447 4.12 28.86 11.66
N TYR A 448 4.92 29.14 10.62
CA TYR A 448 6.25 29.72 10.73
C TYR A 448 6.31 31.15 10.15
N SER A 449 5.84 31.33 8.91
CA SER A 449 5.99 32.57 8.13
C SER A 449 4.75 33.47 8.14
N GLY A 450 3.70 33.14 8.90
CA GLY A 450 2.49 33.96 9.00
C GLY A 450 1.54 33.74 7.83
N LEU A 451 1.01 34.82 7.23
CA LEU A 451 -0.03 34.73 6.20
C LEU A 451 0.58 34.85 4.80
N ILE A 452 0.30 33.88 3.93
CA ILE A 452 0.70 33.86 2.53
C ILE A 452 -0.54 34.13 1.68
N LYS A 453 -0.46 35.10 0.76
CA LYS A 453 -1.50 35.36 -0.23
C LYS A 453 -1.14 34.66 -1.54
N PHE A 454 -2.12 34.00 -2.15
CA PHE A 454 -2.05 33.42 -3.49
C PHE A 454 -3.04 34.16 -4.39
N SER A 455 -2.61 34.45 -5.61
CA SER A 455 -3.43 35.08 -6.67
C SER A 455 -2.90 34.64 -8.03
N GLN A 456 -3.75 34.65 -9.08
CA GLN A 456 -3.30 34.32 -10.45
C GLN A 456 -2.24 35.29 -11.02
N GLU A 457 -2.09 36.48 -10.42
CA GLU A 457 -1.02 37.42 -10.74
C GLU A 457 0.14 37.27 -9.75
N GLY A 458 1.14 36.46 -10.12
CA GLY A 458 2.45 36.38 -9.46
C GLY A 458 2.61 35.25 -8.46
#